data_AF-A0A392Q6P0-F1
#
_entry.id   AF-A0A392Q6P0-F1
#
_cell.length_a   1.000
_cell.length_b   1.000
_cell.length_c   1.000
_cell.angle_alpha   90.00
_cell.angle_beta   90.00
_cell.angle_gamma   90.00
#
_symmetry.space_group_name_H-M   'P 1'
#
loop_
_entity.id
_entity.type
_entity.pdbx_description
1 polymer ?
#
loop_
_entity_poly.entity_id
_entity_poly.type
_entity_poly.pdbx_seq_one_letter_code
_entity_poly.pdbx_strand_id
1 'polypeptide(L)' 'MLAFETGIYDTIGIDLVAMSVNDIVTSGAKPLGFTDYFATGHLDVDVAEQVIKGIVEGCKQSDCALSGGESLTIQGSCFL' A
#
# COMPACT_ATOMS: atom_id res chain seq x y z
N MET A 1 -5.72 -11.27 5.00
CA MET A 1 -5.49 -12.41 5.91
C MET A 1 -4.30 -13.26 5.47
N LEU A 2 -4.17 -13.62 4.19
CA LEU A 2 -3.05 -14.44 3.67
C LEU A 2 -1.63 -13.89 4.00
N ALA A 3 -1.41 -12.58 3.85
CA ALA A 3 -0.12 -11.96 4.20
C ALA A 3 0.21 -12.09 5.70
N PHE A 4 -0.80 -11.98 6.57
CA PHE A 4 -0.64 -12.18 8.01
C PHE A 4 -0.37 -13.65 8.38
N GLU A 5 -1.00 -14.60 7.67
CA GLU A 5 -0.80 -16.03 7.88
C GLU A 5 0.57 -16.52 7.39
N THR A 6 1.08 -15.91 6.31
CA THR A 6 2.37 -16.28 5.70
C THR A 6 3.54 -15.48 6.25
N GLY A 7 3.28 -14.33 6.89
CA GLY A 7 4.31 -13.42 7.38
C GLY A 7 5.04 -12.66 6.26
N ILE A 8 4.46 -12.59 5.06
CA ILE A 8 5.03 -11.94 3.87
C ILE A 8 4.28 -10.63 3.62
N TYR A 9 4.95 -9.49 3.82
CA TYR A 9 4.34 -8.16 3.74
C TYR A 9 4.99 -7.23 2.71
N ASP A 10 6.10 -7.63 2.11
CA ASP A 10 6.87 -6.81 1.17
C ASP A 10 6.26 -6.74 -0.24
N THR A 11 5.40 -7.69 -0.60
CA THR A 11 4.74 -7.72 -1.92
C THR A 11 3.36 -7.09 -1.93
N ILE A 12 2.67 -7.02 -0.79
CA ILE A 12 1.26 -6.58 -0.75
C ILE A 12 1.06 -5.13 -1.17
N GLY A 13 2.10 -4.30 -0.99
CA GLY A 13 2.08 -2.91 -1.43
C GLY A 13 2.08 -2.78 -2.95
N ILE A 14 2.67 -3.75 -3.67
CA ILE A 14 2.64 -3.80 -5.14
C ILE A 14 1.23 -4.10 -5.60
N ASP A 15 0.58 -5.09 -4.98
CA ASP A 15 -0.81 -5.45 -5.28
C ASP A 15 -1.77 -4.27 -5.08
N LEU A 16 -1.57 -3.51 -4.00
CA LEU A 16 -2.34 -2.30 -3.70
C LEU A 16 -2.23 -1.24 -4.81
N VAL A 17 -0.99 -0.93 -5.23
CA VAL A 17 -0.75 0.06 -6.28
C VAL A 17 -1.30 -0.44 -7.62
N ALA A 18 -1.04 -1.71 -7.96
CA ALA A 18 -1.48 -2.32 -9.21
C ALA A 18 -3.01 -2.30 -9.34
N MET A 19 -3.75 -2.60 -8.26
CA MET A 19 -5.20 -2.54 -8.26
C MET A 19 -5.71 -1.15 -8.67
N SER A 20 -5.11 -0.08 -8.13
CA SER A 20 -5.56 1.28 -8.40
C SER A 20 -5.08 1.80 -9.76
N VAL A 21 -3.82 1.55 -10.10
CA VAL A 21 -3.20 2.05 -11.34
C VAL A 21 -3.80 1.40 -12.57
N ASN A 22 -4.11 0.10 -12.53
CA ASN A 22 -4.65 -0.61 -13.68
C ASN A 22 -6.00 -0.02 -14.14
N ASP A 23 -6.83 0.45 -13.21
CA ASP A 23 -8.11 1.10 -13.52
C ASP A 23 -7.90 2.47 -14.22
N ILE A 24 -6.83 3.18 -13.87
CA ILE A 24 -6.46 4.44 -14.53
C ILE A 24 -5.93 4.18 -15.94
N VAL A 25 -5.08 3.18 -16.10
CA VAL A 25 -4.46 2.81 -17.38
C VAL A 25 -5.51 2.32 -18.38
N THR A 26 -6.49 1.52 -17.94
CA THR A 26 -7.57 1.04 -18.82
C THR A 26 -8.48 2.16 -19.32
N SER A 27 -8.53 3.29 -18.61
CA SER A 27 -9.20 4.52 -19.05
C SER A 27 -8.37 5.35 -20.05
N GLY A 28 -7.15 4.92 -20.37
CA GLY A 28 -6.21 5.63 -21.25
C GLY A 28 -5.47 6.79 -20.59
N ALA A 29 -5.57 6.91 -19.26
CA ALA A 29 -4.92 7.98 -18.50
C ALA A 29 -3.55 7.54 -17.96
N LYS A 30 -2.62 8.49 -17.84
CA LYS A 30 -1.34 8.26 -17.16
C LYS A 30 -1.50 8.52 -15.66
N PRO A 31 -1.13 7.58 -14.77
CA PRO A 31 -1.10 7.84 -13.33
C PRO A 31 0.03 8.83 -13.01
N LEU A 32 -0.27 9.88 -12.23
CA LEU A 32 0.71 10.91 -11.89
C LEU A 32 1.19 10.81 -10.44
N GLY A 33 0.32 10.35 -9.54
CA GLY A 33 0.62 10.25 -8.13
C GLY A 33 -0.18 9.15 -7.45
N PHE A 34 0.39 8.60 -6.38
CA PHE A 34 -0.23 7.63 -5.49
C PHE A 34 -0.15 8.14 -4.04
N THR A 35 -1.20 7.86 -3.27
CA THR A 35 -1.32 8.18 -1.85
C THR A 35 -1.92 6.98 -1.15
N ASP A 36 -1.23 6.48 -0.13
CA ASP A 36 -1.68 5.37 0.69
C ASP A 36 -2.25 5.84 2.03
N TYR A 37 -3.14 5.01 2.59
CA TYR A 37 -3.66 5.15 3.94
C TYR A 37 -3.44 3.83 4.68
N PHE A 38 -2.50 3.84 5.62
CA PHE A 38 -2.14 2.66 6.42
C PHE A 38 -2.78 2.75 7.80
N ALA A 39 -3.73 1.85 8.08
CA ALA A 39 -4.42 1.76 9.37
C ALA A 39 -4.10 0.42 10.04
N THR A 40 -3.68 0.50 11.32
CA THR A 40 -3.45 -0.68 12.15
C THR A 40 -3.90 -0.43 13.59
N GLY A 41 -4.38 -1.50 14.24
CA GLY A 41 -4.71 -1.49 15.67
C GLY A 41 -3.48 -1.55 16.58
N HIS A 42 -2.35 -2.03 16.06
CA HIS A 42 -1.05 -2.01 16.71
C HIS A 42 0.04 -1.78 15.67
N LEU A 43 0.84 -0.73 15.86
CA LEU A 43 1.90 -0.39 14.92
C LEU A 43 3.14 -1.24 15.16
N ASP A 44 3.32 -2.25 14.32
CA ASP A 44 4.59 -2.95 14.15
C ASP A 44 5.39 -2.25 13.05
N VAL A 45 6.52 -1.65 13.42
CA VAL A 45 7.34 -0.84 12.52
C VAL A 45 8.01 -1.70 11.44
N ASP A 46 8.41 -2.93 11.77
CA ASP A 46 9.10 -3.81 10.82
C ASP A 46 8.14 -4.28 9.73
N VAL A 47 6.90 -4.58 10.11
CA VAL A 47 5.82 -4.91 9.16
C VAL A 47 5.46 -3.69 8.33
N ALA A 48 5.26 -2.53 8.95
CA ALA A 48 4.92 -1.30 8.24
C ALA A 48 5.99 -0.92 7.21
N GLU A 49 7.27 -1.07 7.55
CA GLU A 49 8.38 -0.82 6.61
C GLU A 49 8.33 -1.75 5.40
N GLN A 50 8.04 -3.04 5.59
CA GLN A 50 7.89 -3.99 4.49
C GLN A 50 6.75 -3.60 3.55
N VAL A 51 5.59 -3.23 4.11
CA VAL A 51 4.44 -2.79 3.32
C VAL A 51 4.77 -1.53 2.50
N ILE A 52 5.38 -0.54 3.14
CA ILE A 52 5.78 0.72 2.48
C ILE A 52 6.79 0.44 1.36
N LYS A 53 7.75 -0.48 1.56
CA LYS A 53 8.68 -0.92 0.51
C LYS A 53 7.94 -1.46 -0.71
N GLY A 54 6.93 -2.29 -0.50
CA GLY A 54 6.07 -2.80 -1.57
C GLY A 54 5.31 -1.68 -2.30
N ILE A 55 4.79 -0.69 -1.58
CA ILE A 55 4.08 0.46 -2.17
C ILE A 55 5.02 1.28 -3.05
N VAL A 56 6.22 1.58 -2.55
CA VAL A 56 7.24 2.32 -3.30
C VAL A 56 7.63 1.56 -4.57
N GLU A 57 7.76 0.24 -4.48
CA GLU A 57 8.08 -0.61 -5.64
C GLU A 57 6.93 -0.64 -6.65
N GLY A 58 5.68 -0.79 -6.21
CA GLY A 58 4.51 -0.70 -7.07
C GLY A 58 4.40 0.65 -7.79
N CYS A 59 4.71 1.75 -7.11
CA CYS A 59 4.70 3.09 -7.70
C CYS A 59 5.77 3.23 -8.79
N LYS A 60 6.98 2.70 -8.55
CA LYS A 60 8.05 2.66 -9.56
C LYS A 60 7.66 1.86 -10.80
N GLN A 61 7.07 0.69 -10.62
CA GLN A 61 6.59 -0.14 -11.75
C GLN A 61 5.49 0.55 -12.55
N SER A 62 4.72 1.42 -11.89
CA SER A 62 3.60 2.15 -12.47
C SER A 62 3.97 3.52 -13.08
N ASP A 63 5.25 3.91 -13.03
CA ASP A 63 5.74 5.24 -13.42
C ASP A 63 4.94 6.39 -12.76
N CYS A 64 4.56 6.20 -11.48
CA CYS A 64 3.82 7.18 -10.70
C CYS A 64 4.60 7.63 -9.47
N ALA A 65 4.43 8.90 -9.08
CA ALA A 65 5.10 9.43 -7.89
C ALA A 65 4.37 9.01 -6.62
N LEU A 66 5.08 8.54 -5.60
CA LEU A 66 4.50 8.45 -4.26
C LEU A 66 4.52 9.85 -3.65
N SER A 67 3.38 10.55 -3.71
CA SER A 67 3.29 11.95 -3.31
C SER A 67 3.09 12.14 -1.79
N GLY A 68 3.10 11.05 -1.02
CA GLY A 68 2.98 11.02 0.44
C GLY A 68 1.88 10.06 0.89
N GLY A 69 2.12 9.35 1.99
CA GLY A 69 1.18 8.44 2.63
C GLY A 69 0.75 8.94 4.00
N GLU A 70 -0.52 8.75 4.37
CA GLU A 70 -1.01 9.07 5.71
C GLU A 70 -1.03 7.78 6.55
N SER A 71 -0.29 7.78 7.66
CA SER A 71 -0.26 6.67 8.62
C SER A 71 -1.11 7.01 9.84
N LEU A 72 -2.18 6.26 10.09
CA LEU A 72 -3.05 6.43 11.26
C LEU A 72 -2.97 5.19 12.16
N THR A 73 -2.54 5.37 13.41
CA THR A 73 -2.62 4.31 14.43
C THR A 73 -3.86 4.56 15.29
N ILE A 74 -4.85 3.67 15.19
CA ILE A 74 -6.05 3.74 16.02
C ILE A 74 -5.95 2.74 17.17
N GLN A 75 -5.90 3.22 18.42
CA GLN A 75 -6.01 2.34 19.59
C GLN A 75 -7.47 1.95 19.81
N GLY A 76 -7.86 0.84 19.21
CA GLY A 76 -9.18 0.22 19.33
C GLY A 76 -9.31 -0.94 18.35
N SER A 77 -9.89 -2.05 18.78
CA SER A 77 -10.16 -3.21 17.93
C SER A 77 -11.11 -2.82 16.80
N CYS A 78 -10.55 -2.56 15.61
CA CYS A 78 -11.32 -2.34 14.39
C CYS A 78 -11.77 -3.72 13.86
N PHE A 79 -13.03 -4.07 14.14
CA PHE A 79 -13.77 -5.09 13.40
C PHE A 79 -14.05 -4.52 12.00
N LEU A 80 -13.31 -5.01 11.01
CA LEU A 80 -13.78 -5.15 9.63
C LEU A 80 -13.98 -6.64 9.37
#